data_AF-A0A151RME0-F1
#
_entry.id   AF-A0A151RME0-F1
#
_cell.length_a   1.000
_cell.length_b   1.000
_cell.length_c   1.000
_cell.angle_alpha   90.00
_cell.angle_beta   90.00
_cell.angle_gamma   90.00
#
_symmetry.space_group_name_H-M   'P 1'
#
loop_
_entity.id
_entity.type
_entity.pdbx_description
1 polymer ?
#
loop_
_entity_poly.entity_id
_entity_poly.type
_entity_poly.pdbx_seq_one_letter_code
_entity_poly.pdbx_strand_id
1 'polypeptide(L)'
;MGSVISFNLKRPDGSWYGYREVEKLASLSGIQLRTGCFCNPGACAKYLGLSHVDLISNTEAGHICWDDHDIINGKPVGAVRVSFGYMSTYEDAKV
;
A
#
# COMPACT_ATOMS: atom_id res chain seq x y z
N MET A 1 -19.22 1.57 10.82
CA MET A 1 -18.08 2.31 10.24
C MET A 1 -17.00 2.36 11.30
N GLY A 2 -15.76 2.00 10.95
CA GLY A 2 -14.63 1.97 11.89
C GLY A 2 -13.53 2.94 11.46
N SER A 3 -12.57 3.17 12.35
CA SER A 3 -11.38 4.00 12.12
C SER A 3 -10.40 3.27 11.18
N VAL A 4 -10.45 3.64 9.90
CA VAL A 4 -9.59 3.10 8.85
C VAL A 4 -8.67 4.19 8.33
N ILE A 5 -7.38 3.89 8.22
CA ILE A 5 -6.36 4.81 7.70
C ILE A 5 -5.63 4.10 6.56
N SER A 6 -5.56 4.77 5.41
CA SER A 6 -4.76 4.32 4.26
C SER A 6 -3.56 5.25 4.10
N PHE A 7 -2.37 4.69 3.91
CA PHE A 7 -1.14 5.45 3.75
C PHE A 7 -0.09 4.70 2.93
N ASN A 8 0.96 5.44 2.58
CA ASN A 8 2.19 4.94 1.96
C ASN A 8 3.38 5.44 2.79
N LEU A 9 4.46 4.67 2.79
CA LEU A 9 5.66 4.98 3.58
C LEU A 9 6.82 5.35 2.65
N LYS A 10 7.60 6.35 3.06
CA LYS A 10 8.85 6.72 2.40
C LYS A 10 10.04 6.26 3.22
N ARG A 11 11.09 5.85 2.51
CA ARG A 11 12.43 5.61 3.04
C ARG A 11 13.11 6.95 3.38
N PRO A 12 14.17 6.93 4.20
CA PRO A 12 14.96 8.13 4.51
C PRO A 12 15.54 8.84 3.27
N ASP A 13 15.81 8.09 2.20
CA ASP A 13 16.30 8.62 0.92
C ASP A 13 15.19 9.22 0.03
N GLY A 14 13.93 9.18 0.47
CA GLY A 14 12.77 9.68 -0.25
C GLY A 14 12.10 8.68 -1.20
N SER A 15 12.68 7.49 -1.40
CA SER A 15 12.05 6.39 -2.15
C SER A 15 10.87 5.78 -1.40
N TRP A 16 10.04 4.97 -2.06
CA TRP A 16 8.86 4.36 -1.45
C TRP A 16 9.15 2.98 -0.88
N TYR A 17 8.60 2.66 0.29
CA TYR A 17 8.48 1.25 0.71
C TYR A 17 7.35 0.57 -0.06
N GLY A 18 7.58 -0.68 -0.49
CA GLY A 18 6.55 -1.48 -1.15
C GLY A 18 5.47 -1.88 -0.15
N TYR A 19 4.19 -1.88 -0.56
CA TYR A 19 3.13 -2.24 0.38
C TYR A 19 3.24 -3.72 0.84
N ARG A 20 3.77 -4.62 0.01
CA ARG A 20 3.98 -6.03 0.35
C ARG A 20 5.22 -6.23 1.21
N GLU A 21 6.26 -5.42 1.01
CA GLU A 21 7.39 -5.33 1.94
C GLU A 21 6.89 -5.00 3.36
N VAL A 22 6.05 -3.97 3.47
CA VAL A 22 5.45 -3.55 4.75
C VAL A 22 4.54 -4.64 5.33
N GLU A 23 3.71 -5.28 4.51
CA GLU A 23 2.86 -6.41 4.93
C GLU A 23 3.67 -7.56 5.53
N LYS A 24 4.73 -7.97 4.84
CA LYS A 24 5.60 -9.08 5.26
C LYS A 24 6.28 -8.76 6.59
N LEU A 25 6.85 -7.56 6.73
CA LEU A 25 7.50 -7.13 7.97
C LEU A 25 6.50 -7.00 9.12
N ALA A 26 5.34 -6.39 8.89
CA ALA A 26 4.28 -6.29 9.89
C ALA A 26 3.84 -7.68 10.37
N SER A 27 3.65 -8.62 9.44
CA SER A 27 3.27 -10.00 9.76
C SER A 27 4.30 -10.72 10.64
N LEU A 28 5.59 -10.50 10.38
CA LEU A 28 6.67 -11.04 11.22
C LEU A 28 6.66 -10.44 12.64
N SER A 29 6.16 -9.21 12.79
CA SER A 29 5.97 -8.55 14.09
C SER A 29 4.62 -8.86 14.73
N GLY A 30 3.82 -9.78 14.17
CA GLY A 30 2.50 -10.12 14.70
C GLY A 30 1.40 -9.09 14.42
N ILE A 31 1.64 -8.15 13.50
CA ILE A 31 0.71 -7.10 13.12
C ILE A 31 0.03 -7.48 11.79
N GLN A 32 -1.30 -7.54 11.80
CA GLN A 32 -2.08 -7.88 10.60
C GLN A 32 -2.60 -6.63 9.90
N LEU A 33 -2.08 -6.38 8.70
CA LEU A 33 -2.45 -5.24 7.86
C LEU A 33 -3.13 -5.70 6.58
N ARG A 34 -3.86 -4.79 5.93
CA ARG A 34 -4.40 -5.01 4.58
C ARG A 34 -3.57 -4.21 3.61
N THR A 35 -3.05 -4.84 2.56
CA THR A 35 -2.24 -4.15 1.54
C THR A 35 -2.71 -4.50 0.13
N GLY A 36 -2.25 -3.73 -0.86
CA GLY A 36 -2.58 -3.93 -2.27
C GLY A 36 -3.08 -2.65 -2.95
N CYS A 37 -3.29 -2.71 -4.26
CA CYS A 37 -4.09 -1.69 -4.94
C CYS A 37 -5.58 -1.96 -4.74
N PHE A 38 -6.39 -0.91 -4.89
CA PHE A 38 -7.83 -1.04 -4.87
C PHE A 38 -8.31 -1.74 -6.14
N CYS A 39 -9.31 -2.61 -6.02
CA CYS A 39 -9.94 -3.26 -7.18
C CYS A 39 -10.51 -2.26 -8.20
N ASN A 40 -10.67 -0.99 -7.80
CA ASN A 40 -10.84 0.14 -8.71
C ASN A 40 -9.50 0.91 -8.82
N PRO A 41 -8.75 0.78 -9.92
CA PRO A 41 -7.43 1.40 -10.08
C PRO A 41 -7.48 2.93 -10.11
N GLY A 42 -8.66 3.53 -10.34
CA GLY A 42 -8.82 4.98 -10.39
C GLY A 42 -8.44 5.68 -9.08
N ALA A 43 -8.62 5.02 -7.93
CA ALA A 43 -8.20 5.57 -6.64
C ALA A 43 -6.67 5.58 -6.52
N CYS A 44 -6.00 4.46 -6.82
CA CYS A 44 -4.53 4.37 -6.87
C CYS A 44 -3.99 5.44 -7.84
N ALA A 45 -4.56 5.55 -9.04
CA ALA A 45 -4.10 6.50 -10.04
C ALA A 45 -4.20 7.96 -9.57
N LYS A 46 -5.35 8.35 -9.02
CA LYS A 46 -5.58 9.73 -8.55
C LYS A 46 -4.68 10.11 -7.38
N TYR A 47 -4.58 9.26 -6.36
CA TYR A 47 -3.85 9.60 -5.13
C TYR A 47 -2.34 9.37 -5.22
N LEU A 48 -1.89 8.45 -6.09
CA LEU A 48 -0.46 8.14 -6.29
C LEU A 48 0.14 8.85 -7.51
N GLY A 49 -0.66 9.63 -8.25
CA GLY A 49 -0.18 10.39 -9.41
C GLY A 49 0.25 9.50 -10.57
N LEU A 50 -0.47 8.38 -10.80
CA LEU A 50 -0.25 7.54 -11.96
C LEU A 50 -1.00 8.13 -13.15
N SER A 51 -0.26 8.37 -14.22
CA SER A 51 -0.83 8.81 -15.49
C SER A 51 -1.51 7.65 -16.22
N HIS A 52 -2.31 7.97 -17.25
CA HIS A 52 -2.88 6.95 -18.11
C HIS A 52 -1.81 6.04 -18.76
N VAL A 53 -0.68 6.63 -19.17
CA VAL A 53 0.45 5.89 -19.75
C VAL A 53 1.08 4.96 -18.71
N ASP A 54 1.23 5.41 -17.46
CA ASP A 54 1.74 4.56 -16.37
C ASP A 54 0.84 3.34 -16.17
N LEU A 55 -0.49 3.51 -16.19
CA LEU A 55 -1.43 2.40 -15.99
C LEU A 55 -1.38 1.36 -17.13
N ILE A 56 -1.27 1.82 -18.37
CA ILE A 56 -1.09 0.94 -19.53
C ILE A 56 0.24 0.19 -19.41
N SER A 57 1.33 0.93 -19.16
CA SER A 57 2.67 0.34 -19.02
C SER A 57 2.74 -0.68 -17.88
N ASN A 58 2.12 -0.39 -16.73
CA ASN A 58 2.05 -1.32 -15.62
C ASN A 58 1.31 -2.61 -16.04
N THR A 59 0.20 -2.48 -16.76
CA THR A 59 -0.60 -3.63 -17.23
C THR A 59 0.18 -4.47 -18.25
N GLU A 60 0.87 -3.82 -19.20
CA GLU A 60 1.72 -4.47 -20.20
C GLU A 60 2.93 -5.17 -19.57
N ALA A 61 3.46 -4.62 -18.46
CA ALA A 61 4.49 -5.26 -17.64
C ALA A 61 3.95 -6.45 -16.80
N GLY A 62 2.66 -6.78 -16.94
CA GLY A 62 2.01 -7.90 -16.25
C GLY A 62 1.53 -7.57 -14.83
N HIS A 63 1.41 -6.29 -14.47
CA HIS A 63 0.96 -5.91 -13.14
C HIS A 63 -0.50 -6.32 -12.89
N ILE A 64 -0.72 -7.02 -11.78
CA ILE A 64 -2.04 -7.45 -11.30
C ILE A 64 -2.17 -7.18 -9.80
N CYS A 65 -3.41 -7.12 -9.31
CA CYS A 65 -3.71 -6.69 -7.94
C CYS A 65 -3.03 -7.53 -6.82
N TRP A 66 -2.59 -8.76 -7.10
CA TRP A 66 -2.00 -9.67 -6.12
C TRP A 66 -0.56 -10.10 -6.43
N ASP A 67 0.11 -9.39 -7.34
CA ASP A 67 1.52 -9.66 -7.60
C ASP A 67 2.44 -9.06 -6.51
N ASP A 68 3.74 -9.24 -6.73
CA ASP A 68 4.81 -8.71 -5.87
C ASP A 68 5.42 -7.41 -6.45
N HIS A 69 4.75 -6.78 -7.43
CA HIS A 69 5.23 -5.56 -8.09
C HIS A 69 4.65 -4.32 -7.41
N ASP A 70 5.12 -4.03 -6.19
CA ASP A 70 4.57 -2.93 -5.39
C ASP A 70 4.98 -1.52 -5.87
N ILE A 71 6.11 -1.44 -6.57
CA ILE A 71 6.73 -0.19 -7.04
C ILE A 71 7.14 -0.39 -8.49
N ILE A 72 6.58 0.41 -9.39
CA ILE A 72 6.89 0.38 -10.82
C ILE A 72 7.36 1.77 -11.22
N ASN A 73 8.53 1.85 -11.87
CA ASN A 73 9.16 3.11 -12.28
C ASN A 73 9.29 4.13 -11.13
N GLY A 74 9.58 3.64 -9.92
CA GLY A 74 9.73 4.48 -8.72
C GLY A 74 8.42 5.02 -8.14
N LYS A 75 7.26 4.62 -8.67
CA LYS A 75 5.94 4.97 -8.14
C LYS A 75 5.29 3.77 -7.46
N PRO A 76 4.67 3.94 -6.28
CA PRO A 76 3.89 2.88 -5.67
C PRO A 76 2.62 2.66 -6.49
N VAL A 77 2.17 1.41 -6.58
CA VAL A 77 0.94 1.05 -7.30
C VAL A 77 -0.21 0.65 -6.38
N GLY A 78 0.03 0.59 -5.08
CA GLY A 78 -0.97 0.29 -4.06
C GLY A 78 -0.75 1.05 -2.76
N ALA A 79 -1.47 0.66 -1.71
CA ALA A 79 -1.40 1.31 -0.40
C ALA A 79 -1.46 0.30 0.75
N VAL A 80 -1.04 0.75 1.93
CA VAL A 80 -1.25 0.05 3.20
C VAL A 80 -2.50 0.60 3.84
N ARG A 81 -3.35 -0.28 4.37
CA ARG A 81 -4.58 0.07 5.08
C ARG A 81 -4.61 -0.59 6.45
N VAL A 82 -4.69 0.26 7.48
CA VAL A 82 -4.89 -0.14 8.87
C VAL A 82 -6.36 0.03 9.23
N SER A 83 -6.90 -0.88 10.03
CA SER A 83 -8.28 -0.81 10.53
C SER A 83 -8.26 -1.06 12.02
N PHE A 84 -8.55 -0.03 12.81
CA PHE A 84 -8.65 -0.15 14.26
C PHE A 84 -10.04 -0.64 14.65
N GLY A 85 -10.07 -1.67 15.50
CA GLY A 85 -11.29 -2.28 16.03
C GLY A 85 -11.57 -1.84 17.46
N TYR A 86 -12.67 -2.34 18.03
CA TYR A 86 -13.03 -2.08 19.44
C TYR A 86 -11.93 -2.51 20.43
N MET A 87 -11.19 -3.56 20.11
CA MET A 87 -10.10 -4.08 20.95
C MET A 87 -8.77 -3.36 20.72
N SER A 88 -8.69 -2.42 19.78
CA SER A 88 -7.47 -1.65 19.55
C SER A 88 -7.26 -0.64 20.68
N THR A 89 -6.04 -0.57 21.17
CA THR A 89 -5.57 0.33 22.21
C THR A 89 -4.67 1.42 21.63
N TYR A 90 -4.34 2.43 22.43
CA TYR A 90 -3.36 3.43 22.00
C TYR A 90 -1.95 2.83 21.87
N GLU A 91 -1.67 1.81 22.66
CA GLU A 91 -0.41 1.08 22.69
C GLU A 91 -0.17 0.35 21.36
N ASP A 92 -1.22 -0.10 20.67
CA ASP A 92 -1.12 -0.72 19.34
C ASP A 92 -0.66 0.26 18.23
N ALA A 93 -0.68 1.57 18.51
CA ALA A 93 -0.25 2.62 17.58
C ALA A 93 0.97 3.42 18.07
N LYS A 94 1.51 3.09 19.24
CA LYS A 94 2.71 3.71 19.80
C LYS A 94 3.96 2.94 19.38
N VAL A 95 5.07 3.66 19.27
CA VAL A 95 6.42 3.13 19.01
C VAL A 95 7.04 2.66 20.33
#